data_AF-C0QGC7-F1
#
_entry.id   AF-C0QGC7-F1
#
_cell.length_a   1.000
_cell.length_b   1.000
_cell.length_c   1.000
_cell.angle_alpha   90.00
_cell.angle_beta   90.00
_cell.angle_gamma   90.00
#
_symmetry.space_group_name_H-M   'P 1'
#
loop_
_entity.id
_entity.type
_entity.pdbx_description
1 polymer ?
#
loop_
_entity_poly.entity_id
_entity_poly.type
_entity_poly.pdbx_seq_one_letter_code
_entity_poly.pdbx_strand_id
1 'polypeptide(L)'
;MNARITLKDAFKTHTLDQDKIISPEETVKRFRERTRLLDLKILKKTERIDNGRLDIPVFFSECGTDAKDVIGTNKQMGKGADPAQSEASAVMELAERYSFFSFKNDPENFIVDTYTKVKAGAIPFETILQSVHDRGGDEGAKEKLFEDLPLQWTKGFNMTRDKEVLIPFNWFYMINEFNGPAAGNCVEEAICQGLSELVERHTSSLVSHKQLSVPAIDPDSATDPAVREMVEKYRRAGIQFYISDFTLDMGIPTVGVLAYDPTTFPGASEIVWTAGTAPNPEKALSRALTETAQLSGDFNTCSNYVASGLPKFTTIEQAAYIIGQQPLTPISLLPNLSDNNIRIEVERYVAALEKRGMDALLINTTHPGLQIPAFYTILPGAHFRERAAEASLGMFAARLITESFDPKEAVARLDHMETLLPSRYYTRFYQGLTHLSLGDPQTAEIYLQAALDLDPATGNIPDICSYLGVSLKEMEMYDRALEVLERGEAIDPDRTDIHNLKGFCHFKMKNHEQAVACFKRVIEIDPSSGIDYANVAANLRELGQRGDAIHYYEQALRIDPSLDFARDDLDRLKGI
;
A
#
# COMPACT_ATOMS: atom_id res chain seq x y z
N MET A 1 -29.42 -5.04 -6.52
CA MET A 1 -29.61 -5.22 -5.07
C MET A 1 -29.77 -3.87 -4.37
N ASN A 2 -30.36 -3.89 -3.16
CA ASN A 2 -30.43 -2.78 -2.21
C ASN A 2 -29.04 -2.63 -1.55
N ALA A 3 -28.48 -1.43 -1.51
CA ALA A 3 -27.16 -1.16 -0.94
C ALA A 3 -27.24 -0.68 0.52
N ARG A 4 -28.44 -0.44 1.04
CA ARG A 4 -28.65 -0.05 2.44
C ARG A 4 -28.04 -1.08 3.39
N ILE A 5 -27.22 -0.58 4.30
CA ILE A 5 -26.63 -1.35 5.39
C ILE A 5 -27.42 -1.03 6.66
N THR A 6 -27.84 -2.07 7.38
CA THR A 6 -28.52 -1.93 8.68
C THR A 6 -27.72 -2.69 9.71
N LEU A 7 -27.10 -1.96 10.63
CA LEU A 7 -26.35 -2.54 11.73
C LEU A 7 -27.29 -3.29 12.67
N LYS A 8 -26.82 -4.41 13.20
CA LYS A 8 -27.49 -5.27 14.17
C LYS A 8 -26.62 -5.41 15.40
N ASP A 9 -27.23 -5.71 16.53
CA ASP A 9 -26.46 -6.01 17.74
C ASP A 9 -25.51 -7.20 17.49
N ALA A 10 -24.24 -6.98 17.79
CA ALA A 10 -23.12 -7.89 17.58
C ALA A 10 -22.30 -7.93 18.86
N PHE A 11 -22.75 -8.76 19.82
CA PHE A 11 -22.11 -8.85 21.13
C PHE A 11 -20.82 -9.66 21.07
N LYS A 12 -19.77 -9.12 21.69
CA LYS A 12 -18.47 -9.78 21.80
C LYS A 12 -18.59 -11.02 22.69
N THR A 13 -18.01 -12.12 22.24
CA THR A 13 -17.89 -13.36 23.02
C THR A 13 -16.45 -13.81 23.17
N HIS A 14 -15.54 -13.21 22.41
CA HIS A 14 -14.11 -13.45 22.48
C HIS A 14 -13.37 -12.12 22.44
N THR A 15 -12.53 -11.85 23.44
CA THR A 15 -11.88 -10.53 23.65
C THR A 15 -10.44 -10.66 24.15
N LEU A 16 -9.82 -11.84 24.04
CA LEU A 16 -8.48 -12.08 24.57
C LEU A 16 -7.45 -11.21 23.84
N ASP A 17 -7.33 -11.38 22.53
CA ASP A 17 -6.46 -10.57 21.68
C ASP A 17 -7.27 -9.55 20.88
N GLN A 18 -8.18 -10.04 20.05
CA GLN A 18 -9.10 -9.21 19.27
C GLN A 18 -10.53 -9.36 19.79
N ASP A 19 -11.33 -8.32 19.58
CA ASP A 19 -12.75 -8.32 19.91
C ASP A 19 -13.57 -8.94 18.77
N LYS A 20 -14.19 -10.09 19.03
CA LYS A 20 -14.95 -10.88 18.06
C LYS A 20 -16.26 -11.45 18.65
N ILE A 21 -17.24 -11.69 17.77
CA ILE A 21 -18.54 -12.29 18.10
C ILE A 21 -18.51 -13.81 18.24
N ILE A 22 -17.42 -14.46 17.79
CA ILE A 22 -17.18 -15.90 17.89
C ILE A 22 -15.68 -16.15 18.13
N SER A 23 -15.33 -17.37 18.53
CA SER A 23 -13.92 -17.73 18.73
C SER A 23 -13.16 -17.85 17.41
N PRO A 24 -11.83 -17.66 17.41
CA PRO A 24 -10.99 -17.84 16.22
C PRO A 24 -11.14 -19.22 15.57
N GLU A 25 -11.27 -20.29 16.36
CA GLU A 25 -11.44 -21.65 15.86
C GLU A 25 -12.76 -21.82 15.10
N GLU A 26 -13.84 -21.21 15.61
CA GLU A 26 -15.14 -21.23 14.93
C GLU A 26 -15.09 -20.38 13.64
N THR A 27 -14.36 -19.26 13.63
CA THR A 27 -14.08 -18.50 12.39
C THR A 27 -13.40 -19.37 11.34
N VAL A 28 -12.29 -20.03 11.70
CA VAL A 28 -11.54 -20.91 10.78
C VAL A 28 -12.42 -22.06 10.29
N LYS A 29 -13.17 -22.69 11.19
CA LYS A 29 -14.09 -23.79 10.85
C LYS A 29 -15.16 -23.33 9.86
N ARG A 30 -15.82 -22.19 10.10
CA ARG A 30 -16.83 -21.62 9.19
C ARG A 30 -16.25 -21.30 7.82
N PHE A 31 -15.06 -20.68 7.79
CA PHE A 31 -14.37 -20.40 6.54
C PHE A 31 -14.13 -21.68 5.73
N ARG A 32 -13.53 -22.70 6.36
CA ARG A 32 -13.23 -23.99 5.71
C ARG A 32 -14.50 -24.73 5.27
N GLU A 33 -15.58 -24.63 6.04
CA GLU A 33 -16.87 -25.22 5.67
C GLU A 33 -17.46 -24.52 4.43
N ARG A 34 -17.42 -23.18 4.37
CA ARG A 34 -17.91 -22.40 3.22
C ARG A 34 -17.13 -22.70 1.95
N THR A 35 -15.80 -22.71 2.01
CA THR A 35 -14.97 -23.01 0.83
C THR A 35 -15.20 -24.43 0.33
N ARG A 36 -15.30 -25.42 1.23
CA ARG A 36 -15.58 -26.82 0.88
C ARG A 36 -16.97 -27.03 0.28
N LEU A 37 -18.01 -26.39 0.82
CA LEU A 37 -19.38 -26.55 0.34
C LEU A 37 -19.57 -26.05 -1.10
N LEU A 38 -18.70 -25.17 -1.56
CA LEU A 38 -18.79 -24.51 -2.86
C LEU A 38 -17.71 -24.98 -3.83
N ASP A 39 -16.92 -25.98 -3.44
CA ASP A 39 -15.74 -26.47 -4.18
C ASP A 39 -14.77 -25.34 -4.56
N LEU A 40 -14.69 -24.30 -3.72
CA LEU A 40 -13.81 -23.16 -3.93
C LEU A 40 -12.42 -23.50 -3.39
N LYS A 41 -11.44 -23.58 -4.29
CA LYS A 41 -10.02 -23.81 -3.99
C LYS A 41 -9.34 -22.49 -3.62
N ILE A 42 -9.87 -21.82 -2.60
CA ILE A 42 -9.36 -20.54 -2.11
C ILE A 42 -8.17 -20.75 -1.16
N LEU A 43 -8.23 -21.77 -0.29
CA LEU A 43 -7.19 -22.07 0.70
C LEU A 43 -6.56 -23.44 0.42
N LYS A 44 -5.24 -23.50 0.31
CA LYS A 44 -4.49 -24.76 0.24
C LYS A 44 -4.10 -25.28 1.62
N LYS A 45 -3.45 -24.45 2.44
CA LYS A 45 -3.09 -24.74 3.84
C LYS A 45 -2.84 -23.46 4.64
N THR A 46 -2.81 -23.60 5.95
CA THR A 46 -2.33 -22.59 6.91
C THR A 46 -1.06 -23.12 7.57
N GLU A 47 -0.07 -22.27 7.79
CA GLU A 47 1.23 -22.67 8.36
C GLU A 47 1.81 -21.58 9.25
N ARG A 48 2.37 -21.99 10.39
CA ARG A 48 3.08 -21.13 11.35
C ARG A 48 4.52 -20.93 10.87
N ILE A 49 5.02 -19.69 10.87
CA ILE A 49 6.32 -19.33 10.28
C ILE A 49 7.29 -18.60 11.20
N ASP A 50 6.88 -18.21 12.40
CA ASP A 50 7.82 -17.68 13.39
C ASP A 50 8.83 -18.76 13.81
N ASN A 51 10.05 -18.33 14.15
CA ASN A 51 11.11 -19.23 14.63
C ASN A 51 11.08 -19.40 16.16
N GLY A 52 10.12 -18.75 16.82
CA GLY A 52 9.87 -18.86 18.25
C GLY A 52 10.73 -17.96 19.13
N ARG A 53 11.58 -17.08 18.55
CA ARG A 53 12.43 -16.18 19.35
C ARG A 53 11.60 -15.16 20.13
N LEU A 54 10.64 -14.48 19.49
CA LEU A 54 9.71 -13.59 20.19
C LEU A 54 8.58 -14.35 20.89
N ASP A 55 8.33 -15.60 20.48
CA ASP A 55 7.18 -16.39 20.91
C ASP A 55 5.83 -15.67 20.65
N ILE A 56 5.77 -14.91 19.55
CA ILE A 56 4.56 -14.26 19.04
C ILE A 56 4.16 -14.99 17.75
N PRO A 57 3.00 -15.66 17.68
CA PRO A 57 2.66 -16.52 16.55
C PRO A 57 2.40 -15.75 15.25
N VAL A 58 3.10 -16.13 14.18
CA VAL A 58 2.87 -15.59 12.82
C VAL A 58 2.45 -16.72 11.89
N PHE A 59 1.33 -16.53 11.20
CA PHE A 59 0.80 -17.52 10.25
C PHE A 59 0.75 -16.95 8.84
N PHE A 60 0.77 -17.82 7.84
CA PHE A 60 0.29 -17.49 6.51
C PHE A 60 -0.74 -18.51 6.03
N SER A 61 -1.63 -18.07 5.15
CA SER A 61 -2.48 -18.94 4.35
C SER A 61 -1.93 -19.05 2.94
N GLU A 62 -1.67 -20.26 2.46
CA GLU A 62 -1.28 -20.51 1.07
C GLU A 62 -2.53 -20.47 0.18
N CYS A 63 -2.51 -19.59 -0.83
CA CYS A 63 -3.61 -19.47 -1.79
C CYS A 63 -3.78 -20.78 -2.57
N GLY A 64 -5.01 -21.28 -2.65
CA GLY A 64 -5.39 -22.30 -3.62
C GLY A 64 -5.51 -21.71 -5.04
N THR A 65 -5.85 -22.55 -6.03
CA THR A 65 -5.86 -22.15 -7.45
C THR A 65 -6.79 -20.96 -7.71
N ASP A 66 -8.00 -20.99 -7.17
CA ASP A 66 -9.02 -19.97 -7.46
C ASP A 66 -8.62 -18.63 -6.85
N ALA A 67 -7.98 -18.65 -5.68
CA ALA A 67 -7.44 -17.46 -5.05
C ALA A 67 -6.24 -16.88 -5.83
N LYS A 68 -5.37 -17.72 -6.38
CA LYS A 68 -4.24 -17.25 -7.20
C LYS A 68 -4.72 -16.58 -8.48
N ASP A 69 -5.72 -17.16 -9.14
CA ASP A 69 -6.27 -16.63 -10.39
C ASP A 69 -6.97 -15.28 -10.17
N VAL A 70 -7.63 -15.09 -9.01
CA VAL A 70 -8.38 -13.87 -8.70
C VAL A 70 -7.51 -12.77 -8.06
N ILE A 71 -6.64 -13.13 -7.13
CA ILE A 71 -5.88 -12.18 -6.29
C ILE A 71 -4.49 -11.89 -6.89
N GLY A 72 -3.92 -12.82 -7.65
CA GLY A 72 -2.57 -12.69 -8.22
C GLY A 72 -1.42 -12.91 -7.24
N THR A 73 -1.71 -13.25 -5.97
CA THR A 73 -0.69 -13.50 -4.93
C THR A 73 -0.73 -14.95 -4.43
N ASN A 74 0.41 -15.44 -3.93
CA ASN A 74 0.56 -16.83 -3.49
C ASN A 74 0.20 -17.08 -2.02
N LYS A 75 0.15 -16.03 -1.19
CA LYS A 75 -0.07 -16.14 0.26
C LYS A 75 -0.70 -14.87 0.84
N GLN A 76 -1.42 -15.03 1.95
CA GLN A 76 -1.86 -13.95 2.85
C GLN A 76 -1.29 -14.18 4.24
N MET A 77 -1.08 -13.11 5.00
CA MET A 77 -0.48 -13.22 6.32
C MET A 77 -1.56 -13.17 7.40
N GLY A 78 -1.26 -13.70 8.58
CA GLY A 78 -2.14 -13.66 9.74
C GLY A 78 -1.38 -13.34 11.01
N LYS A 79 -1.96 -12.44 11.80
CA LYS A 79 -1.37 -11.96 13.06
C LYS A 79 -2.34 -12.12 14.23
N GLY A 80 -1.77 -12.32 15.41
CA GLY A 80 -2.52 -12.50 16.65
C GLY A 80 -1.61 -12.85 17.83
N ALA A 81 -2.13 -12.67 19.04
CA ALA A 81 -1.40 -12.98 20.27
C ALA A 81 -1.29 -14.50 20.54
N ASP A 82 -2.17 -15.30 19.92
CA ASP A 82 -2.17 -16.76 20.00
C ASP A 82 -2.32 -17.43 18.61
N PRO A 83 -1.96 -18.72 18.47
CA PRO A 83 -1.98 -19.40 17.18
C PRO A 83 -3.36 -19.47 16.50
N ALA A 84 -4.44 -19.62 17.28
CA ALA A 84 -5.79 -19.73 16.71
C ALA A 84 -6.24 -18.39 16.13
N GLN A 85 -5.94 -17.28 16.83
CA GLN A 85 -6.19 -15.93 16.34
C GLN A 85 -5.35 -15.59 15.11
N SER A 86 -4.07 -15.97 15.07
CA SER A 86 -3.22 -15.78 13.88
C SER A 86 -3.73 -16.58 12.68
N GLU A 87 -4.18 -17.83 12.87
CA GLU A 87 -4.80 -18.62 11.80
C GLU A 87 -6.12 -17.99 11.31
N ALA A 88 -6.98 -17.54 12.23
CA ALA A 88 -8.23 -16.86 11.89
C ALA A 88 -7.99 -15.56 11.10
N SER A 89 -6.96 -14.79 11.47
CA SER A 89 -6.56 -13.59 10.73
C SER A 89 -6.17 -13.93 9.29
N ALA A 90 -5.34 -14.98 9.09
CA ALA A 90 -4.89 -15.36 7.74
C ALA A 90 -6.04 -15.76 6.82
N VAL A 91 -6.99 -16.57 7.31
CA VAL A 91 -8.14 -16.99 6.49
C VAL A 91 -9.13 -15.86 6.23
N MET A 92 -9.25 -14.90 7.15
CA MET A 92 -10.12 -13.73 6.98
C MET A 92 -9.54 -12.70 6.02
N GLU A 93 -8.22 -12.47 6.03
CA GLU A 93 -7.52 -11.67 5.02
C GLU A 93 -7.68 -12.29 3.62
N LEU A 94 -7.59 -13.62 3.53
CA LEU A 94 -7.87 -14.34 2.29
C LEU A 94 -9.33 -14.19 1.83
N ALA A 95 -10.29 -14.26 2.74
CA ALA A 95 -11.71 -14.04 2.44
C ALA A 95 -11.98 -12.62 1.92
N GLU A 96 -11.38 -11.62 2.56
CA GLU A 96 -11.42 -10.21 2.18
C GLU A 96 -10.87 -10.01 0.78
N ARG A 97 -9.63 -10.44 0.53
CA ARG A 97 -8.94 -10.25 -0.76
C ARG A 97 -9.69 -10.96 -1.88
N TYR A 98 -10.09 -12.21 -1.68
CA TYR A 98 -10.86 -12.94 -2.68
C TYR A 98 -12.17 -12.20 -3.01
N SER A 99 -12.93 -11.79 -1.98
CA SER A 99 -14.20 -11.08 -2.18
C SER A 99 -14.02 -9.73 -2.89
N PHE A 100 -13.03 -8.94 -2.48
CA PHE A 100 -12.73 -7.64 -3.08
C PHE A 100 -12.33 -7.75 -4.55
N PHE A 101 -11.40 -8.65 -4.89
CA PHE A 101 -10.94 -8.82 -6.28
C PHE A 101 -12.00 -9.48 -7.16
N SER A 102 -12.78 -10.44 -6.65
CA SER A 102 -13.94 -10.97 -7.37
C SER A 102 -14.95 -9.86 -7.71
N PHE A 103 -15.23 -8.96 -6.77
CA PHE A 103 -16.12 -7.82 -7.01
C PHE A 103 -15.53 -6.86 -8.06
N LYS A 104 -14.26 -6.46 -7.87
CA LYS A 104 -13.55 -5.52 -8.76
C LYS A 104 -13.46 -6.02 -10.21
N ASN A 105 -13.23 -7.32 -10.39
CA ASN A 105 -12.96 -7.89 -11.72
C ASN A 105 -14.25 -8.26 -12.48
N ASP A 106 -15.41 -8.18 -11.83
CA ASP A 106 -16.70 -8.47 -12.46
C ASP A 106 -17.37 -7.16 -12.98
N PRO A 107 -17.44 -6.97 -14.32
CA PRO A 107 -18.00 -5.76 -14.91
C PRO A 107 -19.49 -5.54 -14.61
N GLU A 108 -20.24 -6.59 -14.25
CA GLU A 108 -21.67 -6.49 -13.91
C GLU A 108 -21.91 -5.71 -12.61
N ASN A 109 -20.87 -5.53 -11.79
CA ASN A 109 -20.93 -4.71 -10.58
C ASN A 109 -20.87 -3.19 -10.86
N PHE A 110 -20.65 -2.79 -12.11
CA PHE A 110 -20.39 -1.40 -12.48
C PHE A 110 -21.31 -0.88 -13.58
N ILE A 111 -21.72 0.38 -13.42
CA ILE A 111 -22.30 1.20 -14.48
C ILE A 111 -21.18 2.11 -14.98
N VAL A 112 -20.80 1.99 -16.26
CA VAL A 112 -19.80 2.90 -16.85
C VAL A 112 -20.54 4.10 -17.44
N ASP A 113 -20.45 5.26 -16.78
CA ASP A 113 -21.05 6.48 -17.27
C ASP A 113 -20.38 7.75 -16.73
N THR A 114 -20.75 8.89 -17.30
CA THR A 114 -20.31 10.23 -16.87
C THR A 114 -21.04 10.71 -15.63
N TYR A 115 -20.39 11.53 -14.80
CA TYR A 115 -21.02 12.09 -13.59
C TYR A 115 -22.31 12.86 -13.91
N THR A 116 -22.35 13.59 -15.02
CA THR A 116 -23.54 14.32 -15.50
C THR A 116 -24.80 13.47 -15.55
N LYS A 117 -24.68 12.21 -16.00
CA LYS A 117 -25.83 11.31 -16.15
C LYS A 117 -26.24 10.61 -14.86
N VAL A 118 -25.33 10.46 -13.90
CA VAL A 118 -25.58 9.76 -12.63
C VAL A 118 -25.67 10.70 -11.41
N LYS A 119 -25.51 12.02 -11.59
CA LYS A 119 -25.43 13.06 -10.55
C LYS A 119 -26.53 12.96 -9.49
N ALA A 120 -27.74 12.58 -9.89
CA ALA A 120 -28.89 12.47 -8.97
C ALA A 120 -28.70 11.41 -7.86
N GLY A 121 -27.96 10.33 -8.13
CA GLY A 121 -27.69 9.25 -7.18
C GLY A 121 -26.26 9.22 -6.67
N ALA A 122 -25.34 9.95 -7.31
CA ALA A 122 -23.92 9.94 -6.98
C ALA A 122 -23.59 10.73 -5.71
N ILE A 123 -22.41 10.43 -5.16
CA ILE A 123 -21.81 11.28 -4.12
C ILE A 123 -21.58 12.71 -4.65
N PRO A 124 -21.59 13.73 -3.76
CA PRO A 124 -21.33 15.11 -4.16
C PRO A 124 -19.93 15.31 -4.76
N PHE A 125 -19.79 16.28 -5.65
CA PHE A 125 -18.50 16.62 -6.27
C PHE A 125 -17.48 17.11 -5.22
N GLU A 126 -17.94 17.75 -4.14
CA GLU A 126 -17.10 18.19 -3.03
C GLU A 126 -16.41 17.00 -2.33
N THR A 127 -17.07 15.84 -2.29
CA THR A 127 -16.47 14.59 -1.77
C THR A 127 -15.34 14.10 -2.67
N ILE A 128 -15.43 14.32 -3.99
CA ILE A 128 -14.37 14.01 -4.95
C ILE A 128 -13.16 14.93 -4.70
N LEU A 129 -13.37 16.24 -4.60
CA LEU A 129 -12.29 17.19 -4.28
C LEU A 129 -11.61 16.85 -2.94
N GLN A 130 -12.41 16.53 -1.92
CA GLN A 130 -11.91 16.12 -0.61
C GLN A 130 -11.03 14.87 -0.69
N SER A 131 -11.39 13.88 -1.53
CA SER A 131 -10.64 12.62 -1.67
C SER A 131 -9.21 12.79 -2.17
N VAL A 132 -8.92 13.90 -2.85
CA VAL A 132 -7.59 14.23 -3.39
C VAL A 132 -7.01 15.50 -2.77
N HIS A 133 -7.61 16.00 -1.68
CA HIS A 133 -7.21 17.22 -0.98
C HIS A 133 -7.13 18.47 -1.86
N ASP A 134 -7.91 18.52 -2.94
CA ASP A 134 -7.87 19.64 -3.89
C ASP A 134 -8.75 20.79 -3.37
N ARG A 135 -8.10 21.79 -2.78
CA ARG A 135 -8.74 22.98 -2.17
C ARG A 135 -8.46 24.28 -2.93
N GLY A 136 -7.80 24.20 -4.09
CA GLY A 136 -7.40 25.36 -4.90
C GLY A 136 -8.40 25.67 -6.01
N GLY A 137 -8.31 26.87 -6.59
CA GLY A 137 -9.25 27.41 -7.58
C GLY A 137 -9.43 26.61 -8.87
N ASP A 138 -10.07 27.23 -9.87
CA ASP A 138 -10.57 26.59 -11.10
C ASP A 138 -11.72 25.59 -10.84
N GLU A 139 -12.54 25.76 -9.78
CA GLU A 139 -13.58 24.79 -9.43
C GLU A 139 -14.52 24.49 -10.59
N GLY A 140 -14.93 25.50 -11.37
CA GLY A 140 -15.80 25.31 -12.52
C GLY A 140 -15.16 24.49 -13.66
N ALA A 141 -13.85 24.63 -13.88
CA ALA A 141 -13.14 23.84 -14.89
C ALA A 141 -12.92 22.40 -14.40
N LYS A 142 -12.63 22.22 -13.10
CA LYS A 142 -12.50 20.91 -12.46
C LYS A 142 -13.82 20.14 -12.44
N GLU A 143 -14.92 20.81 -12.10
CA GLU A 143 -16.25 20.21 -12.13
C GLU A 143 -16.58 19.76 -13.55
N LYS A 144 -16.37 20.62 -14.55
CA LYS A 144 -16.59 20.26 -15.95
C LYS A 144 -15.74 19.07 -16.41
N LEU A 145 -14.45 19.06 -16.06
CA LEU A 145 -13.55 17.95 -16.38
C LEU A 145 -14.07 16.63 -15.78
N PHE A 146 -14.49 16.65 -14.52
CA PHE A 146 -15.04 15.47 -13.85
C PHE A 146 -16.42 15.07 -14.39
N GLU A 147 -17.25 16.05 -14.75
CA GLU A 147 -18.58 15.85 -15.34
C GLU A 147 -18.53 15.05 -16.64
N ASP A 148 -17.48 15.24 -17.43
CA ASP A 148 -17.27 14.59 -18.73
C ASP A 148 -16.47 13.29 -18.65
N LEU A 149 -15.92 12.94 -17.48
CA LEU A 149 -15.09 11.75 -17.28
C LEU A 149 -15.97 10.50 -17.11
N PRO A 150 -15.87 9.49 -18.00
CA PRO A 150 -16.54 8.21 -17.80
C PRO A 150 -15.87 7.45 -16.65
N LEU A 151 -16.67 7.06 -15.65
CA LEU A 151 -16.22 6.35 -14.46
C LEU A 151 -17.00 5.06 -14.25
N GLN A 152 -16.41 4.12 -13.52
CA GLN A 152 -17.09 2.91 -13.07
C GLN A 152 -17.86 3.23 -11.79
N TRP A 153 -19.18 3.40 -11.89
CA TRP A 153 -20.05 3.68 -10.76
C TRP A 153 -20.63 2.39 -10.20
N THR A 154 -20.63 2.26 -8.88
CA THR A 154 -21.32 1.17 -8.19
C THR A 154 -22.15 1.70 -7.03
N LYS A 155 -23.13 0.91 -6.59
CA LYS A 155 -23.95 1.28 -5.44
C LYS A 155 -23.15 1.08 -4.16
N GLY A 156 -23.22 2.08 -3.29
CA GLY A 156 -22.68 2.02 -1.94
C GLY A 156 -23.63 2.70 -0.95
N PHE A 157 -23.13 2.82 0.27
CA PHE A 157 -23.87 3.39 1.38
C PHE A 157 -22.98 4.38 2.12
N ASN A 158 -23.47 5.62 2.27
CA ASN A 158 -22.85 6.61 3.13
C ASN A 158 -23.40 6.41 4.54
N MET A 159 -22.61 5.77 5.40
CA MET A 159 -22.95 5.47 6.79
C MET A 159 -23.15 6.75 7.60
N THR A 160 -22.33 7.79 7.34
CA THR A 160 -22.42 9.08 8.03
C THR A 160 -23.73 9.80 7.74
N ARG A 161 -24.29 9.61 6.54
CA ARG A 161 -25.49 10.32 6.07
C ARG A 161 -26.74 9.44 6.02
N ASP A 162 -26.66 8.17 6.43
CA ASP A 162 -27.72 7.14 6.32
C ASP A 162 -28.37 7.13 4.92
N LYS A 163 -27.55 7.09 3.87
CA LYS A 163 -28.03 7.26 2.49
C LYS A 163 -27.34 6.32 1.50
N GLU A 164 -28.13 5.70 0.63
CA GLU A 164 -27.61 5.02 -0.57
C GLU A 164 -27.05 6.02 -1.58
N VAL A 165 -25.87 5.73 -2.12
CA VAL A 165 -25.16 6.60 -3.06
C VAL A 165 -24.51 5.77 -4.17
N LEU A 166 -24.27 6.39 -5.33
CA LEU A 166 -23.38 5.87 -6.35
C LEU A 166 -21.96 6.39 -6.08
N ILE A 167 -21.00 5.48 -6.06
CA ILE A 167 -19.59 5.75 -5.79
C ILE A 167 -18.78 5.45 -7.06
N PRO A 168 -17.92 6.37 -7.53
CA PRO A 168 -17.01 6.10 -8.64
C PRO A 168 -15.88 5.19 -8.15
N PHE A 169 -16.05 3.88 -8.32
CA PHE A 169 -15.17 2.86 -7.78
C PHE A 169 -13.73 3.03 -8.28
N ASN A 170 -13.52 3.19 -9.58
CA ASN A 170 -12.18 3.32 -10.15
C ASN A 170 -11.45 4.60 -9.69
N TRP A 171 -12.18 5.68 -9.41
CA TRP A 171 -11.60 6.89 -8.80
C TRP A 171 -11.03 6.60 -7.41
N PHE A 172 -11.81 5.99 -6.52
CA PHE A 172 -11.33 5.66 -5.18
C PHE A 172 -10.34 4.50 -5.16
N TYR A 173 -10.44 3.56 -6.10
CA TYR A 173 -9.46 2.48 -6.23
C TYR A 173 -8.09 3.03 -6.64
N MET A 174 -8.04 4.01 -7.54
CA MET A 174 -6.80 4.70 -7.91
C MET A 174 -6.16 5.45 -6.72
N ILE A 175 -6.98 5.93 -5.76
CA ILE A 175 -6.49 6.63 -4.56
C ILE A 175 -6.08 5.64 -3.47
N ASN A 176 -6.96 4.71 -3.12
CA ASN A 176 -6.84 3.86 -1.94
C ASN A 176 -6.15 2.52 -2.24
N GLU A 177 -6.22 2.05 -3.48
CA GLU A 177 -5.83 0.70 -3.92
C GLU A 177 -6.37 -0.38 -2.97
N PHE A 178 -5.49 -0.94 -2.14
CA PHE A 178 -5.76 -2.04 -1.23
C PHE A 178 -6.09 -1.61 0.20
N ASN A 179 -6.19 -0.31 0.48
CA ASN A 179 -6.58 0.20 1.79
C ASN A 179 -8.12 0.27 1.89
N GLY A 180 -8.68 -0.30 2.95
CA GLY A 180 -10.11 -0.26 3.24
C GLY A 180 -10.94 -1.52 2.93
N PRO A 181 -10.50 -2.53 2.14
CA PRO A 181 -11.11 -3.85 2.16
C PRO A 181 -11.04 -4.44 3.57
N ALA A 182 -12.14 -5.02 4.04
CA ALA A 182 -12.17 -5.73 5.31
C ALA A 182 -13.22 -6.84 5.27
N ALA A 183 -12.92 -7.97 5.91
CA ALA A 183 -13.88 -9.04 6.17
C ALA A 183 -14.08 -9.30 7.66
N GLY A 184 -15.25 -9.83 8.03
CA GLY A 184 -15.62 -10.10 9.42
C GLY A 184 -16.57 -11.28 9.56
N ASN A 185 -16.74 -11.79 10.78
CA ASN A 185 -17.71 -12.84 11.08
C ASN A 185 -19.16 -12.33 10.96
N CYS A 186 -19.34 -11.02 11.07
CA CYS A 186 -20.59 -10.31 10.80
C CYS A 186 -20.29 -8.97 10.09
N VAL A 187 -21.35 -8.25 9.71
CA VAL A 187 -21.25 -6.96 9.02
C VAL A 187 -20.54 -5.92 9.89
N GLU A 188 -20.87 -5.86 11.17
CA GLU A 188 -20.33 -4.90 12.12
C GLU A 188 -18.82 -5.10 12.33
N GLU A 189 -18.35 -6.35 12.41
CA GLU A 189 -16.91 -6.66 12.50
C GLU A 189 -16.15 -6.19 11.27
N ALA A 190 -16.67 -6.47 10.07
CA ALA A 190 -16.03 -6.10 8.82
C ALA A 190 -15.92 -4.57 8.69
N ILE A 191 -16.99 -3.85 9.01
CA ILE A 191 -17.02 -2.38 8.98
C ILE A 191 -16.06 -1.81 10.03
N CYS A 192 -16.09 -2.32 11.26
CA CYS A 192 -15.21 -1.84 12.33
C CYS A 192 -13.72 -2.02 11.97
N GLN A 193 -13.36 -3.16 11.37
CA GLN A 193 -12.00 -3.41 10.89
C GLN A 193 -11.61 -2.44 9.77
N GLY A 194 -12.46 -2.25 8.75
CA GLY A 194 -12.17 -1.34 7.64
C GLY A 194 -12.01 0.12 8.07
N LEU A 195 -12.85 0.59 9.01
CA LEU A 195 -12.72 1.93 9.60
C LEU A 195 -11.44 2.05 10.45
N SER A 196 -11.07 1.01 11.18
CA SER A 196 -9.85 0.98 11.99
C SER A 196 -8.62 1.09 11.10
N GLU A 197 -8.55 0.29 10.04
CA GLU A 197 -7.42 0.32 9.09
C GLU A 197 -7.26 1.69 8.42
N LEU A 198 -8.34 2.29 7.91
CA LEU A 198 -8.22 3.58 7.22
C LEU A 198 -7.79 4.71 8.15
N VAL A 199 -8.25 4.71 9.41
CA VAL A 199 -7.79 5.67 10.42
C VAL A 199 -6.32 5.43 10.75
N GLU A 200 -5.91 4.17 10.93
CA GLU A 200 -4.52 3.79 11.17
C GLU A 200 -3.59 4.30 10.06
N ARG A 201 -3.98 4.11 8.80
CA ARG A 201 -3.20 4.55 7.63
C ARG A 201 -3.15 6.06 7.53
N HIS A 202 -4.26 6.75 7.80
CA HIS A 202 -4.33 8.21 7.83
C HIS A 202 -3.39 8.83 8.87
N THR A 203 -3.49 8.39 10.13
CA THR A 203 -2.64 8.91 11.20
C THR A 203 -1.18 8.55 10.97
N SER A 204 -0.90 7.33 10.50
CA SER A 204 0.46 6.89 10.15
C SER A 204 1.08 7.79 9.09
N SER A 205 0.35 8.06 8.01
CA SER A 205 0.80 8.95 6.93
C SER A 205 1.07 10.37 7.43
N LEU A 206 0.17 10.92 8.27
CA LEU A 206 0.35 12.25 8.85
C LEU A 206 1.59 12.33 9.75
N VAL A 207 1.78 11.35 10.64
CA VAL A 207 2.92 11.30 11.57
C VAL A 207 4.23 11.17 10.79
N SER A 208 4.31 10.25 9.83
CA SER A 208 5.55 10.00 9.09
C SER A 208 5.90 11.12 8.12
N HIS A 209 4.95 11.64 7.33
CA HIS A 209 5.24 12.66 6.31
C HIS A 209 5.58 14.02 6.93
N LYS A 210 4.93 14.37 8.04
CA LYS A 210 5.19 15.65 8.72
C LYS A 210 6.23 15.53 9.83
N GLN A 211 6.81 14.34 10.03
CA GLN A 211 7.73 14.02 11.14
C GLN A 211 7.21 14.55 12.48
N LEU A 212 5.93 14.26 12.77
CA LEU A 212 5.28 14.81 13.95
C LEU A 212 5.90 14.23 15.22
N SER A 213 6.28 15.12 16.13
CA SER A 213 6.58 14.76 17.51
C SER A 213 5.27 14.41 18.22
N VAL A 214 5.12 13.14 18.59
CA VAL A 214 3.93 12.58 19.23
C VAL A 214 4.24 12.09 20.65
N PRO A 215 3.28 12.09 21.59
CA PRO A 215 3.51 11.61 22.95
C PRO A 215 3.98 10.15 22.98
N ALA A 216 4.88 9.83 23.92
CA ALA A 216 5.24 8.45 24.20
C ALA A 216 4.22 7.82 25.15
N ILE A 217 3.93 6.53 24.97
CA ILE A 217 3.04 5.76 25.83
C ILE A 217 3.91 4.91 26.76
N ASP A 218 3.59 4.92 28.05
CA ASP A 218 4.23 4.07 29.04
C ASP A 218 3.81 2.60 28.84
N PRO A 219 4.71 1.68 28.46
CA PRO A 219 4.37 0.27 28.28
C PRO A 219 3.84 -0.40 29.56
N ASP A 220 4.23 0.09 30.73
CA ASP A 220 3.82 -0.46 32.03
C ASP A 220 2.43 0.05 32.48
N SER A 221 1.83 0.98 31.72
CA SER A 221 0.48 1.47 31.98
C SER A 221 -0.64 0.56 31.45
N ALA A 222 -0.31 -0.46 30.64
CA ALA A 222 -1.27 -1.43 30.11
C ALA A 222 -1.81 -2.36 31.21
N THR A 223 -3.10 -2.68 31.14
CA THR A 223 -3.79 -3.54 32.12
C THR A 223 -4.30 -4.85 31.51
N ASP A 224 -4.48 -4.90 30.20
CA ASP A 224 -4.87 -6.09 29.44
C ASP A 224 -3.79 -7.18 29.56
N PRO A 225 -4.16 -8.40 29.99
CA PRO A 225 -3.19 -9.47 30.20
C PRO A 225 -2.40 -9.86 28.96
N ALA A 226 -3.03 -9.88 27.78
CA ALA A 226 -2.37 -10.26 26.53
C ALA A 226 -1.33 -9.20 26.13
N VAL A 227 -1.69 -7.92 26.24
CA VAL A 227 -0.78 -6.79 25.98
C VAL A 227 0.44 -6.84 26.90
N ARG A 228 0.22 -7.03 28.22
CA ARG A 228 1.31 -7.15 29.19
C ARG A 228 2.23 -8.33 28.86
N GLU A 229 1.66 -9.47 28.47
CA GLU A 229 2.45 -10.63 28.07
C GLU A 229 3.31 -10.34 26.83
N MET A 230 2.76 -9.68 25.81
CA MET A 230 3.51 -9.31 24.61
C MET A 230 4.64 -8.32 24.93
N VAL A 231 4.37 -7.28 25.72
CA VAL A 231 5.41 -6.33 26.19
C VAL A 231 6.56 -7.07 26.88
N GLU A 232 6.26 -8.04 27.75
CA GLU A 232 7.27 -8.87 28.40
C GLU A 232 8.03 -9.79 27.43
N LYS A 233 7.37 -10.30 26.37
CA LYS A 233 8.05 -11.07 25.31
C LYS A 233 9.12 -10.24 24.60
N TYR A 234 8.81 -9.01 24.21
CA TYR A 234 9.79 -8.09 23.60
C TYR A 234 10.98 -7.80 24.56
N ARG A 235 10.68 -7.50 25.83
CA ARG A 235 11.71 -7.24 26.87
C ARG A 235 12.62 -8.44 27.08
N ARG A 236 12.07 -9.65 27.20
CA ARG A 236 12.84 -10.89 27.39
C ARG A 236 13.73 -11.22 26.19
N ALA A 237 13.28 -10.88 24.99
CA ALA A 237 14.06 -11.06 23.76
C ALA A 237 15.16 -9.99 23.57
N GLY A 238 15.26 -9.00 24.48
CA GLY A 238 16.24 -7.91 24.40
C GLY A 238 15.92 -6.86 23.33
N ILE A 239 14.69 -6.85 22.81
CA ILE A 239 14.27 -5.92 21.76
C ILE A 239 14.03 -4.55 22.39
N GLN A 240 14.60 -3.52 21.77
CA GLN A 240 14.29 -2.13 22.10
C GLN A 240 13.03 -1.73 21.34
N PHE A 241 12.05 -1.16 22.05
CA PHE A 241 10.81 -0.71 21.45
C PHE A 241 10.30 0.58 22.09
N TYR A 242 9.59 1.37 21.30
CA TYR A 242 9.03 2.66 21.65
C TYR A 242 7.56 2.66 21.25
N ILE A 243 6.69 3.03 22.19
CA ILE A 243 5.24 3.12 21.97
C ILE A 243 4.85 4.59 21.91
N SER A 244 4.04 4.98 20.93
CA SER A 244 3.66 6.38 20.71
C SER A 244 2.17 6.53 20.42
N ASP A 245 1.60 7.64 20.85
CA ASP A 245 0.19 7.99 20.60
C ASP A 245 0.03 8.63 19.21
N PHE A 246 -0.58 7.88 18.30
CA PHE A 246 -0.88 8.32 16.92
C PHE A 246 -2.32 8.80 16.77
N THR A 247 -3.07 8.92 17.86
CA THR A 247 -4.50 9.31 17.83
C THR A 247 -4.73 10.67 17.17
N LEU A 248 -3.77 11.59 17.30
CA LEU A 248 -3.86 12.98 16.83
C LEU A 248 -5.19 13.61 17.28
N ASP A 249 -5.92 14.26 16.38
CA ASP A 249 -7.25 14.79 16.67
C ASP A 249 -8.38 13.84 16.27
N MET A 250 -8.10 12.62 15.79
CA MET A 250 -9.13 11.72 15.26
C MET A 250 -10.18 11.29 16.29
N GLY A 251 -9.82 11.30 17.58
CA GLY A 251 -10.70 10.83 18.65
C GLY A 251 -10.95 9.33 18.60
N ILE A 252 -10.12 8.59 17.87
CA ILE A 252 -10.11 7.13 17.71
C ILE A 252 -8.70 6.69 18.07
N PRO A 253 -8.50 5.78 19.03
CA PRO A 253 -7.16 5.51 19.53
C PRO A 253 -6.33 4.75 18.50
N THR A 254 -5.17 5.32 18.18
CA THR A 254 -4.16 4.71 17.31
C THR A 254 -2.82 4.71 18.01
N VAL A 255 -2.15 3.56 18.01
CA VAL A 255 -0.90 3.35 18.74
C VAL A 255 0.19 2.97 17.74
N GLY A 256 1.29 3.71 17.72
CA GLY A 256 2.50 3.37 16.98
C GLY A 256 3.48 2.55 17.83
N VAL A 257 4.16 1.58 17.22
CA VAL A 257 5.25 0.80 17.83
C VAL A 257 6.45 0.81 16.88
N LEU A 258 7.58 1.33 17.36
CA LEU A 258 8.87 1.22 16.69
C LEU A 258 9.76 0.27 17.47
N ALA A 259 10.35 -0.73 16.82
CA ALA A 259 11.19 -1.73 17.49
C ALA A 259 12.39 -2.18 16.65
N TYR A 260 13.48 -2.55 17.31
CA TYR A 260 14.67 -3.17 16.72
C TYR A 260 15.48 -3.94 17.76
N ASP A 261 16.27 -4.91 17.31
CA ASP A 261 17.23 -5.62 18.16
C ASP A 261 18.61 -4.91 18.14
N PRO A 262 19.04 -4.29 19.26
CA PRO A 262 20.31 -3.57 19.30
C PRO A 262 21.53 -4.49 19.17
N THR A 263 21.39 -5.81 19.36
CA THR A 263 22.51 -6.76 19.31
C THR A 263 22.81 -7.23 17.89
N THR A 264 21.83 -7.17 16.99
CA THR A 264 21.94 -7.67 15.62
C THR A 264 21.69 -6.59 14.55
N PHE A 265 21.24 -5.39 14.93
CA PHE A 265 21.11 -4.24 14.03
C PHE A 265 22.49 -3.63 13.68
N PRO A 266 22.71 -3.16 12.43
CA PRO A 266 21.81 -3.21 11.27
C PRO A 266 21.93 -4.49 10.44
N GLY A 267 22.59 -5.54 10.96
CA GLY A 267 22.86 -6.79 10.24
C GLY A 267 21.63 -7.67 10.04
N ALA A 268 21.27 -8.46 11.05
CA ALA A 268 20.15 -9.42 10.95
C ALA A 268 18.81 -8.84 11.43
N SER A 269 18.84 -7.68 12.10
CA SER A 269 17.67 -6.92 12.52
C SER A 269 17.54 -5.64 11.72
N GLU A 270 16.30 -5.31 11.38
CA GLU A 270 15.89 -4.01 10.85
C GLU A 270 15.17 -3.17 11.93
N ILE A 271 14.95 -1.89 11.64
CA ILE A 271 14.01 -1.05 12.40
C ILE A 271 12.62 -1.27 11.82
N VAL A 272 11.73 -1.81 12.64
CA VAL A 272 10.33 -2.03 12.28
C VAL A 272 9.49 -0.95 12.93
N TRP A 273 8.62 -0.32 12.14
CA TRP A 273 7.70 0.71 12.62
C TRP A 273 6.29 0.39 12.12
N THR A 274 5.37 0.13 13.05
CA THR A 274 3.98 -0.25 12.75
C THR A 274 3.02 0.60 13.57
N ALA A 275 1.74 0.56 13.22
CA ALA A 275 0.67 1.16 14.00
C ALA A 275 -0.50 0.18 14.12
N GLY A 276 -1.33 0.40 15.12
CA GLY A 276 -2.56 -0.35 15.35
C GLY A 276 -3.68 0.59 15.74
N THR A 277 -4.85 0.43 15.13
CA THR A 277 -6.09 1.13 15.53
C THR A 277 -7.17 0.13 15.92
N ALA A 278 -7.93 0.43 16.98
CA ALA A 278 -9.07 -0.35 17.44
C ALA A 278 -10.00 0.54 18.30
N PRO A 279 -11.25 0.12 18.62
CA PRO A 279 -12.09 0.89 19.54
C PRO A 279 -11.46 1.05 20.94
N ASN A 280 -10.75 0.04 21.41
CA ASN A 280 -10.05 0.02 22.70
C ASN A 280 -8.55 0.34 22.50
N PRO A 281 -7.95 1.26 23.26
CA PRO A 281 -6.55 1.65 23.09
C PRO A 281 -5.56 0.51 23.39
N GLU A 282 -5.86 -0.39 24.32
CA GLU A 282 -5.01 -1.55 24.60
C GLU A 282 -5.08 -2.58 23.47
N LYS A 283 -6.24 -2.74 22.83
CA LYS A 283 -6.39 -3.57 21.62
C LYS A 283 -5.68 -2.95 20.42
N ALA A 284 -5.64 -1.63 20.33
CA ALA A 284 -4.85 -0.90 19.34
C ALA A 284 -3.34 -1.18 19.54
N LEU A 285 -2.85 -1.15 20.79
CA LEU A 285 -1.48 -1.56 21.12
C LEU A 285 -1.22 -3.04 20.80
N SER A 286 -2.15 -3.95 21.10
CA SER A 286 -2.02 -5.37 20.75
C SER A 286 -1.78 -5.59 19.25
N ARG A 287 -2.56 -4.89 18.42
CA ARG A 287 -2.43 -4.92 16.97
C ARG A 287 -1.08 -4.38 16.50
N ALA A 288 -0.61 -3.27 17.08
CA ALA A 288 0.67 -2.69 16.72
C ALA A 288 1.84 -3.63 17.04
N LEU A 289 1.84 -4.24 18.24
CA LEU A 289 2.87 -5.21 18.67
C LEU A 289 2.87 -6.48 17.80
N THR A 290 1.70 -7.06 17.53
CA THR A 290 1.60 -8.27 16.68
C THR A 290 2.02 -8.00 15.24
N GLU A 291 1.74 -6.81 14.70
CA GLU A 291 2.22 -6.41 13.37
C GLU A 291 3.74 -6.15 13.35
N THR A 292 4.29 -5.58 14.42
CA THR A 292 5.75 -5.45 14.56
C THR A 292 6.42 -6.83 14.49
N ALA A 293 5.90 -7.83 15.22
CA ALA A 293 6.45 -9.19 15.23
C ALA A 293 6.35 -9.87 13.85
N GLN A 294 5.25 -9.64 13.14
CA GLN A 294 5.05 -10.16 11.78
C GLN A 294 6.08 -9.61 10.79
N LEU A 295 6.35 -8.30 10.84
CA LEU A 295 7.25 -7.65 9.89
C LEU A 295 8.73 -7.81 10.28
N SER A 296 9.04 -8.08 11.54
CA SER A 296 10.43 -8.17 11.98
C SER A 296 11.11 -9.49 11.66
N GLY A 297 10.35 -10.54 11.32
CA GLY A 297 10.90 -11.90 11.18
C GLY A 297 11.72 -12.30 12.40
N ASP A 298 11.19 -12.09 13.62
CA ASP A 298 11.91 -12.34 14.88
C ASP A 298 13.23 -11.54 15.07
N PHE A 299 13.47 -10.51 14.26
CA PHE A 299 14.68 -9.66 14.28
C PHE A 299 15.99 -10.43 14.10
N ASN A 300 15.98 -11.62 13.49
CA ASN A 300 17.18 -12.44 13.30
C ASN A 300 17.25 -13.23 11.99
N THR A 301 16.28 -13.09 11.08
CA THR A 301 16.20 -13.90 9.85
C THR A 301 16.76 -13.20 8.61
N CYS A 302 17.32 -11.98 8.73
CA CYS A 302 17.67 -11.12 7.60
C CYS A 302 16.51 -10.93 6.60
N SER A 303 15.27 -11.14 7.04
CA SER A 303 14.08 -11.06 6.18
C SER A 303 13.66 -9.60 6.04
N ASN A 304 13.72 -9.09 4.81
CA ASN A 304 13.24 -7.75 4.48
C ASN A 304 11.81 -7.82 3.97
N TYR A 305 10.82 -7.60 4.84
CA TYR A 305 9.41 -7.51 4.42
C TYR A 305 9.11 -6.15 3.76
N VAL A 306 8.09 -6.08 2.91
CA VAL A 306 7.63 -4.79 2.37
C VAL A 306 7.02 -3.96 3.51
N ALA A 307 7.26 -2.66 3.51
CA ALA A 307 6.76 -1.79 4.56
C ALA A 307 5.22 -1.72 4.58
N SER A 308 4.57 -1.90 5.73
CA SER A 308 3.10 -2.09 5.79
C SER A 308 2.28 -0.79 5.83
N GLY A 309 2.89 0.37 6.04
CA GLY A 309 2.17 1.66 6.08
C GLY A 309 3.01 2.83 6.60
N LEU A 310 4.06 2.54 7.38
CA LEU A 310 5.07 3.47 7.86
C LEU A 310 6.43 3.21 7.19
N PRO A 311 7.29 4.22 6.99
CA PRO A 311 8.58 4.06 6.34
C PRO A 311 9.51 3.15 7.14
N LYS A 312 10.43 2.49 6.42
CA LYS A 312 11.54 1.75 7.04
C LYS A 312 12.72 2.68 7.22
N PHE A 313 13.20 2.78 8.44
CA PHE A 313 14.41 3.54 8.74
C PHE A 313 15.64 2.66 8.58
N THR A 314 16.68 3.20 7.95
CA THR A 314 17.99 2.53 7.81
C THR A 314 18.95 2.92 8.92
N THR A 315 18.70 4.03 9.60
CA THR A 315 19.49 4.46 10.76
C THR A 315 18.59 4.94 11.91
N ILE A 316 19.12 4.91 13.13
CA ILE A 316 18.39 5.33 14.35
C ILE A 316 18.11 6.84 14.32
N GLU A 317 18.98 7.63 13.69
CA GLU A 317 18.84 9.08 13.58
C GLU A 317 17.58 9.47 12.79
N GLN A 318 17.21 8.69 11.77
CA GLN A 318 15.97 8.92 11.03
C GLN A 318 14.72 8.74 11.91
N ALA A 319 14.81 7.89 12.95
CA ALA A 319 13.75 7.63 13.91
C ALA A 319 13.76 8.56 15.13
N ALA A 320 14.69 9.54 15.20
CA ALA A 320 14.92 10.33 16.40
C ALA A 320 13.69 11.12 16.88
N TYR A 321 12.80 11.54 15.97
CA TYR A 321 11.57 12.25 16.33
C TYR A 321 10.52 11.38 17.02
N ILE A 322 10.63 10.05 16.89
CA ILE A 322 9.79 9.05 17.59
C ILE A 322 10.50 8.53 18.84
N ILE A 323 11.81 8.31 18.77
CA ILE A 323 12.63 7.76 19.88
C ILE A 323 12.92 8.80 20.98
N GLY A 324 12.86 10.09 20.65
CA GLY A 324 13.25 11.20 21.53
C GLY A 324 12.49 11.26 22.86
N GLN A 325 12.98 12.11 23.78
CA GLN A 325 12.42 12.27 25.14
C GLN A 325 11.06 12.98 25.14
N GLN A 326 10.03 12.25 24.75
CA GLN A 326 8.64 12.65 24.90
C GLN A 326 8.16 12.33 26.32
N PRO A 327 7.22 13.11 26.88
CA PRO A 327 6.61 12.76 28.14
C PRO A 327 5.87 11.42 27.99
N LEU A 328 6.12 10.51 28.94
CA LEU A 328 5.38 9.25 29.02
C LEU A 328 3.94 9.54 29.46
N THR A 329 3.00 8.99 28.72
CA THR A 329 1.57 9.09 28.99
C THR A 329 0.98 7.69 29.23
N PRO A 330 0.12 7.51 30.25
CA PRO A 330 -0.61 6.26 30.42
C PRO A 330 -1.54 5.99 29.23
N ILE A 331 -1.60 4.73 28.78
CA ILE A 331 -2.46 4.31 27.67
C ILE A 331 -3.96 4.57 27.94
N SER A 332 -4.36 4.63 29.21
CA SER A 332 -5.72 4.95 29.65
C SER A 332 -6.16 6.39 29.39
N LEU A 333 -5.24 7.28 29.00
CA LEU A 333 -5.57 8.66 28.60
C LEU A 333 -6.00 8.77 27.12
N LEU A 334 -5.73 7.75 26.31
CA LEU A 334 -6.22 7.71 24.92
C LEU A 334 -7.75 7.58 24.92
N PRO A 335 -8.44 8.09 23.87
CA PRO A 335 -9.88 7.92 23.76
C PRO A 335 -10.23 6.43 23.71
N ASN A 336 -11.36 6.08 24.31
CA ASN A 336 -11.85 4.71 24.36
C ASN A 336 -13.26 4.65 23.80
N LEU A 337 -13.39 4.04 22.63
CA LEU A 337 -14.66 3.86 21.93
C LEU A 337 -15.28 2.50 22.24
N SER A 338 -14.62 1.68 23.06
CA SER A 338 -15.01 0.28 23.22
C SER A 338 -16.36 0.07 23.90
N ASP A 339 -17.06 -0.95 23.43
CA ASP A 339 -18.35 -1.39 23.97
C ASP A 339 -18.41 -2.93 23.91
N ASN A 340 -19.32 -3.55 24.65
CA ASN A 340 -19.54 -4.99 24.52
C ASN A 340 -20.29 -5.33 23.21
N ASN A 341 -20.86 -4.34 22.54
CA ASN A 341 -21.58 -4.49 21.28
C ASN A 341 -20.88 -3.74 20.13
N ILE A 342 -20.38 -4.48 19.15
CA ILE A 342 -19.62 -3.93 18.01
C ILE A 342 -20.45 -2.94 17.19
N ARG A 343 -21.79 -3.08 17.15
CA ARG A 343 -22.66 -2.06 16.55
C ARG A 343 -22.41 -0.67 17.13
N ILE A 344 -22.35 -0.57 18.45
CA ILE A 344 -22.16 0.69 19.17
C ILE A 344 -20.77 1.25 18.86
N GLU A 345 -19.77 0.38 18.71
CA GLU A 345 -18.41 0.79 18.33
C GLU A 345 -18.39 1.38 16.93
N VAL A 346 -19.04 0.74 15.94
CA VAL A 346 -19.18 1.27 14.58
C VAL A 346 -19.88 2.63 14.59
N GLU A 347 -20.97 2.77 15.36
CA GLU A 347 -21.68 4.06 15.52
C GLU A 347 -20.76 5.15 16.11
N ARG A 348 -19.93 4.80 17.09
CA ARG A 348 -18.95 5.73 17.69
C ARG A 348 -17.83 6.11 16.71
N TYR A 349 -17.35 5.17 15.90
CA TYR A 349 -16.40 5.46 14.81
C TYR A 349 -16.98 6.48 13.84
N VAL A 350 -18.18 6.22 13.31
CA VAL A 350 -18.84 7.11 12.36
C VAL A 350 -19.04 8.50 12.96
N ALA A 351 -19.48 8.58 14.23
CA ALA A 351 -19.64 9.85 14.92
C ALA A 351 -18.31 10.61 15.17
N ALA A 352 -17.20 9.90 15.40
CA ALA A 352 -15.88 10.51 15.54
C ALA A 352 -15.37 11.08 14.21
N LEU A 353 -15.53 10.32 13.12
CA LEU A 353 -15.17 10.74 11.77
C LEU A 353 -16.03 11.91 11.27
N GLU A 354 -17.34 11.90 11.56
CA GLU A 354 -18.24 12.99 11.18
C GLU A 354 -17.80 14.34 11.79
N LYS A 355 -17.34 14.34 13.05
CA LYS A 355 -16.81 15.55 13.71
C LYS A 355 -15.57 16.12 13.01
N ARG A 356 -14.88 15.32 12.20
CA ARG A 356 -13.73 15.71 11.37
C ARG A 356 -14.11 15.97 9.91
N GLY A 357 -15.41 15.95 9.59
CA GLY A 357 -15.91 16.15 8.23
C GLY A 357 -15.57 14.99 7.30
N MET A 358 -15.33 13.80 7.82
CA MET A 358 -15.01 12.61 7.03
C MET A 358 -16.23 11.69 6.95
N ASP A 359 -16.74 11.49 5.74
CA ASP A 359 -17.84 10.56 5.51
C ASP A 359 -17.32 9.12 5.40
N ALA A 360 -18.02 8.17 6.04
CA ALA A 360 -17.75 6.74 5.93
C ALA A 360 -18.59 6.14 4.81
N LEU A 361 -17.95 5.87 3.67
CA LEU A 361 -18.59 5.26 2.51
C LEU A 361 -18.26 3.76 2.47
N LEU A 362 -19.27 2.93 2.20
CA LEU A 362 -19.14 1.48 2.14
C LEU A 362 -19.64 0.93 0.80
N ILE A 363 -18.86 0.04 0.21
CA ILE A 363 -19.27 -0.81 -0.92
C ILE A 363 -19.27 -2.25 -0.41
N ASN A 364 -20.40 -2.94 -0.52
CA ASN A 364 -20.48 -4.35 -0.14
C ASN A 364 -19.82 -5.22 -1.21
N THR A 365 -18.68 -5.82 -0.87
CA THR A 365 -17.89 -6.67 -1.76
C THR A 365 -18.04 -8.15 -1.44
N THR A 366 -18.95 -8.51 -0.53
CA THR A 366 -19.20 -9.91 -0.11
C THR A 366 -19.38 -10.83 -1.31
N HIS A 367 -18.48 -11.81 -1.46
CA HIS A 367 -18.61 -12.78 -2.53
C HIS A 367 -19.88 -13.63 -2.33
N PRO A 368 -20.77 -13.75 -3.34
CA PRO A 368 -22.08 -14.40 -3.20
C PRO A 368 -21.98 -15.89 -2.87
N GLY A 369 -20.91 -16.55 -3.30
CA GLY A 369 -20.58 -17.90 -2.87
C GLY A 369 -20.12 -17.91 -1.41
N LEU A 370 -19.05 -17.18 -1.10
CA LEU A 370 -18.36 -17.31 0.19
C LEU A 370 -19.25 -16.91 1.38
N GLN A 371 -20.10 -15.89 1.18
CA GLN A 371 -21.05 -15.36 2.17
C GLN A 371 -20.39 -15.01 3.51
N ILE A 372 -19.11 -14.61 3.45
CA ILE A 372 -18.41 -13.97 4.55
C ILE A 372 -18.53 -12.46 4.32
N PRO A 373 -19.14 -11.70 5.24
CA PRO A 373 -19.28 -10.26 5.12
C PRO A 373 -17.94 -9.60 4.79
N ALA A 374 -17.91 -8.91 3.66
CA ALA A 374 -16.76 -8.14 3.20
C ALA A 374 -17.22 -6.80 2.61
N PHE A 375 -16.44 -5.75 2.92
CA PHE A 375 -16.71 -4.40 2.47
C PHE A 375 -15.44 -3.74 1.97
N TYR A 376 -15.58 -2.84 1.00
CA TYR A 376 -14.58 -1.83 0.69
C TYR A 376 -15.01 -0.51 1.31
N THR A 377 -14.26 -0.10 2.34
CA THR A 377 -14.49 1.14 3.09
C THR A 377 -13.70 2.27 2.44
N ILE A 378 -14.30 3.45 2.37
CA ILE A 378 -13.68 4.65 1.78
C ILE A 378 -13.92 5.81 2.75
N LEU A 379 -12.84 6.53 3.08
CA LEU A 379 -12.87 7.77 3.86
C LEU A 379 -12.31 8.93 3.02
N PRO A 380 -13.16 9.69 2.31
CA PRO A 380 -12.72 10.86 1.55
C PRO A 380 -11.98 11.85 2.45
N GLY A 381 -10.75 12.18 2.08
CA GLY A 381 -9.85 13.04 2.87
C GLY A 381 -8.93 12.30 3.84
N ALA A 382 -8.93 10.97 3.85
CA ALA A 382 -7.86 10.19 4.47
C ALA A 382 -6.54 10.34 3.69
N HIS A 383 -5.41 10.23 4.39
CA HIS A 383 -4.08 10.36 3.81
C HIS A 383 -3.43 8.98 3.77
N PHE A 384 -2.65 8.69 2.73
CA PHE A 384 -1.96 7.41 2.58
C PHE A 384 -0.51 7.66 2.21
N ARG A 385 0.40 6.79 2.65
CA ARG A 385 1.85 6.98 2.53
C ARG A 385 2.33 7.12 1.08
N GLU A 386 1.82 6.32 0.17
CA GLU A 386 2.37 6.22 -1.20
C GLU A 386 1.95 7.35 -2.15
N ARG A 387 1.37 8.44 -1.62
CA ARG A 387 0.68 9.43 -2.45
C ARG A 387 1.39 10.78 -2.43
N ALA A 388 1.46 11.40 -3.60
CA ALA A 388 2.11 12.68 -3.83
C ALA A 388 1.58 13.76 -2.88
N ALA A 389 2.49 14.54 -2.30
CA ALA A 389 2.17 15.65 -1.40
C ALA A 389 1.31 16.75 -2.07
N GLU A 390 1.26 16.76 -3.40
CA GLU A 390 0.55 17.76 -4.24
C GLU A 390 -0.50 17.12 -5.15
N ALA A 391 -1.26 16.16 -4.62
CA ALA A 391 -2.43 15.59 -5.28
C ALA A 391 -3.44 16.67 -5.73
N SER A 392 -4.03 16.50 -6.93
CA SER A 392 -5.12 17.35 -7.44
C SER A 392 -6.10 16.56 -8.28
N LEU A 393 -7.33 17.06 -8.44
CA LEU A 393 -8.34 16.41 -9.28
C LEU A 393 -7.85 16.25 -10.71
N GLY A 394 -7.19 17.29 -11.25
CA GLY A 394 -6.64 17.27 -12.60
C GLY A 394 -5.62 16.15 -12.80
N MET A 395 -4.68 15.98 -11.87
CA MET A 395 -3.65 14.94 -11.96
C MET A 395 -4.27 13.53 -11.97
N PHE A 396 -5.23 13.26 -11.08
CA PHE A 396 -5.92 11.97 -11.04
C PHE A 396 -6.81 11.75 -12.27
N ALA A 397 -7.47 12.79 -12.79
CA ALA A 397 -8.23 12.70 -14.02
C ALA A 397 -7.32 12.38 -15.23
N ALA A 398 -6.18 13.06 -15.36
CA ALA A 398 -5.21 12.80 -16.43
C ALA A 398 -4.67 11.36 -16.36
N ARG A 399 -4.32 10.89 -15.15
CA ARG A 399 -3.91 9.50 -14.93
C ARG A 399 -4.98 8.52 -15.38
N LEU A 400 -6.23 8.73 -14.93
CA LEU A 400 -7.33 7.83 -15.28
C LEU A 400 -7.61 7.83 -16.78
N ILE A 401 -7.49 8.98 -17.44
CA ILE A 401 -7.60 9.10 -18.90
C ILE A 401 -6.52 8.24 -19.58
N THR A 402 -5.27 8.33 -19.14
CA THR A 402 -4.17 7.54 -19.71
C THR A 402 -4.31 6.04 -19.45
N GLU A 403 -4.79 5.63 -18.28
CA GLU A 403 -4.90 4.21 -17.89
C GLU A 403 -6.17 3.53 -18.43
N SER A 404 -7.26 4.28 -18.67
CA SER A 404 -8.58 3.69 -18.96
C SER A 404 -8.98 3.72 -20.44
N PHE A 405 -8.31 4.51 -21.27
CA PHE A 405 -8.68 4.71 -22.67
C PHE A 405 -7.60 4.21 -23.63
N ASP A 406 -8.01 3.87 -24.86
CA ASP A 406 -7.05 3.67 -25.95
C ASP A 406 -6.14 4.91 -26.07
N PRO A 407 -4.82 4.75 -26.31
CA PRO A 407 -3.90 5.88 -26.35
C PRO A 407 -4.32 7.04 -27.27
N LYS A 408 -4.99 6.79 -28.40
CA LYS A 408 -5.45 7.88 -29.29
C LYS A 408 -6.61 8.66 -28.68
N GLU A 409 -7.54 7.96 -28.01
CA GLU A 409 -8.62 8.62 -27.30
C GLU A 409 -8.09 9.38 -26.07
N ALA A 410 -7.13 8.80 -25.36
CA ALA A 410 -6.46 9.44 -24.24
C ALA A 410 -5.80 10.76 -24.65
N VAL A 411 -5.09 10.82 -25.78
CA VAL A 411 -4.53 12.08 -26.32
C VAL A 411 -5.63 13.13 -26.52
N ALA A 412 -6.72 12.79 -27.22
CA ALA A 412 -7.80 13.76 -27.47
C ALA A 412 -8.44 14.28 -26.18
N ARG A 413 -8.56 13.43 -25.16
CA ARG A 413 -9.09 13.81 -23.83
C ARG A 413 -8.11 14.68 -23.05
N LEU A 414 -6.81 14.38 -23.09
CA LEU A 414 -5.76 15.18 -22.47
C LEU A 414 -5.62 16.56 -23.16
N ASP A 415 -5.78 16.61 -24.49
CA ASP A 415 -5.83 17.87 -25.23
C ASP A 415 -7.04 18.71 -24.81
N HIS A 416 -8.21 18.08 -24.66
CA HIS A 416 -9.39 18.77 -24.13
C HIS A 416 -9.14 19.27 -22.69
N MET A 417 -8.52 18.44 -21.86
CA MET A 417 -8.16 18.80 -20.50
C MET A 417 -7.20 20.00 -20.45
N GLU A 418 -6.21 20.09 -21.35
CA GLU A 418 -5.33 21.26 -21.49
C GLU A 418 -6.11 22.54 -21.85
N THR A 419 -7.24 22.43 -22.57
CA THR A 419 -8.11 23.60 -22.82
C THR A 419 -8.87 24.07 -21.58
N LEU A 420 -9.22 23.15 -20.68
CA LEU A 420 -9.97 23.45 -19.45
C LEU A 420 -9.04 23.92 -18.32
N LEU A 421 -7.89 23.25 -18.19
CA LEU A 421 -6.87 23.48 -17.16
C LEU A 421 -5.53 23.67 -17.87
N PRO A 422 -5.28 24.86 -18.45
CA PRO A 422 -4.08 25.12 -19.24
C PRO A 422 -2.82 25.17 -18.37
N SER A 423 -1.67 24.86 -18.98
CA SER A 423 -0.35 25.04 -18.38
C SER A 423 -0.16 24.25 -17.08
N ARG A 424 -0.71 23.04 -17.03
CA ARG A 424 -0.53 22.11 -15.90
C ARG A 424 0.52 21.06 -16.28
N TYR A 425 1.58 20.96 -15.49
CA TYR A 425 2.68 20.01 -15.77
C TYR A 425 2.15 18.57 -15.93
N TYR A 426 1.17 18.15 -15.11
CA TYR A 426 0.65 16.79 -15.14
C TYR A 426 -0.06 16.48 -16.46
N THR A 427 -0.74 17.45 -17.08
CA THR A 427 -1.40 17.24 -18.38
C THR A 427 -0.35 16.94 -19.44
N ARG A 428 0.73 17.72 -19.47
CA ARG A 428 1.88 17.51 -20.38
C ARG A 428 2.59 16.20 -20.09
N PHE A 429 2.80 15.87 -18.82
CA PHE A 429 3.39 14.61 -18.41
C PHE A 429 2.60 13.40 -18.96
N TYR A 430 1.29 13.36 -18.72
CA TYR A 430 0.43 12.27 -19.20
C TYR A 430 0.27 12.25 -20.73
N GLN A 431 0.34 13.39 -21.42
CA GLN A 431 0.46 13.41 -22.90
C GLN A 431 1.74 12.72 -23.34
N GLY A 432 2.87 13.02 -22.68
CA GLY A 432 4.16 12.38 -22.93
C GLY A 432 4.12 10.87 -22.74
N LEU A 433 3.55 10.40 -21.62
CA LEU A 433 3.36 8.96 -21.37
C LEU A 433 2.51 8.28 -22.44
N THR A 434 1.44 8.95 -22.86
CA THR A 434 0.53 8.42 -23.88
C THR A 434 1.24 8.30 -25.24
N HIS A 435 2.08 9.28 -25.62
CA HIS A 435 2.89 9.18 -26.84
C HIS A 435 3.99 8.10 -26.78
N LEU A 436 4.59 7.86 -25.60
CA LEU A 436 5.47 6.70 -25.42
C LEU A 436 4.73 5.38 -25.68
N SER A 437 3.50 5.25 -25.17
CA SER A 437 2.67 4.05 -25.41
C SER A 437 2.28 3.87 -26.89
N LEU A 438 2.22 4.97 -27.66
CA LEU A 438 2.00 4.97 -29.11
C LEU A 438 3.28 4.66 -29.92
N GLY A 439 4.44 4.53 -29.27
CA GLY A 439 5.73 4.35 -29.94
C GLY A 439 6.24 5.62 -30.63
N ASP A 440 5.84 6.80 -30.14
CA ASP A 440 6.26 8.11 -30.64
C ASP A 440 7.13 8.85 -29.60
N PRO A 441 8.39 8.41 -29.43
CA PRO A 441 9.28 8.98 -28.42
C PRO A 441 9.64 10.44 -28.71
N GLN A 442 9.62 10.88 -29.98
CA GLN A 442 9.90 12.27 -30.37
C GLN A 442 8.85 13.23 -29.80
N THR A 443 7.57 12.94 -30.00
CA THR A 443 6.51 13.78 -29.44
C THR A 443 6.45 13.66 -27.92
N ALA A 444 6.73 12.48 -27.37
CA ALA A 444 6.83 12.31 -25.92
C ALA A 444 7.90 13.21 -25.29
N GLU A 445 9.07 13.34 -25.93
CA GLU A 445 10.16 14.23 -25.47
C GLU A 445 9.66 15.67 -25.30
N ILE A 446 8.94 16.17 -26.31
CA ILE A 446 8.40 17.54 -26.33
C ILE A 446 7.47 17.77 -25.14
N TYR A 447 6.54 16.85 -24.90
CA TYR A 447 5.58 16.97 -23.80
C TYR A 447 6.21 16.79 -22.42
N LEU A 448 7.16 15.87 -22.28
CA LEU A 448 7.85 15.64 -21.01
C LEU A 448 8.78 16.81 -20.66
N GLN A 449 9.45 17.40 -21.66
CA GLN A 449 10.22 18.63 -21.46
C GLN A 449 9.30 19.80 -21.07
N ALA A 450 8.16 19.96 -21.76
CA ALA A 450 7.17 20.96 -21.38
C ALA A 450 6.61 20.74 -19.96
N ALA A 451 6.49 19.49 -19.50
CA ALA A 451 6.12 19.19 -18.12
C ALA A 451 7.17 19.69 -17.12
N LEU A 452 8.47 19.51 -17.40
CA LEU A 452 9.55 20.06 -16.57
C LEU A 452 9.58 21.60 -16.56
N ASP A 453 9.23 22.23 -17.68
CA ASP A 453 9.23 23.69 -17.82
C ASP A 453 8.04 24.37 -17.09
N LEU A 454 7.04 23.58 -16.66
CA LEU A 454 5.84 24.04 -15.96
C LEU A 454 5.93 23.92 -14.43
N ASP A 455 7.16 23.96 -13.89
CA ASP A 455 7.47 23.95 -12.45
C ASP A 455 6.73 22.84 -11.68
N PRO A 456 6.95 21.56 -12.03
CA PRO A 456 6.34 20.45 -11.33
C PRO A 456 6.84 20.38 -9.88
N ALA A 457 6.00 19.85 -8.98
CA ALA A 457 6.39 19.55 -7.60
C ALA A 457 7.75 18.82 -7.58
N THR A 458 8.63 19.17 -6.65
CA THR A 458 9.98 18.59 -6.58
C THR A 458 9.95 17.06 -6.55
N GLY A 459 9.01 16.46 -5.81
CA GLY A 459 8.85 15.01 -5.75
C GLY A 459 8.42 14.33 -7.06
N ASN A 460 7.87 15.08 -8.03
CA ASN A 460 7.43 14.54 -9.32
C ASN A 460 8.48 14.71 -10.43
N ILE A 461 9.53 15.51 -10.21
CA ILE A 461 10.61 15.70 -11.19
C ILE A 461 11.31 14.37 -11.54
N PRO A 462 11.65 13.49 -10.58
CA PRO A 462 12.26 12.20 -10.88
C PRO A 462 11.41 11.34 -11.83
N ASP A 463 10.08 11.35 -11.71
CA ASP A 463 9.18 10.62 -12.61
C ASP A 463 9.29 11.15 -14.03
N ILE A 464 9.18 12.48 -14.19
CA ILE A 464 9.25 13.12 -15.50
C ILE A 464 10.62 12.88 -16.14
N CYS A 465 11.71 13.00 -15.37
CA CYS A 465 13.08 12.70 -15.81
C CYS A 465 13.25 11.24 -16.24
N SER A 466 12.70 10.28 -15.50
CA SER A 466 12.76 8.86 -15.86
C SER A 466 12.10 8.59 -17.21
N TYR A 467 10.86 9.06 -17.41
CA TYR A 467 10.16 8.89 -18.68
C TYR A 467 10.78 9.68 -19.84
N LEU A 468 11.35 10.86 -19.58
CA LEU A 468 12.09 11.61 -20.60
C LEU A 468 13.39 10.87 -20.97
N GLY A 469 14.06 10.26 -20.00
CA GLY A 469 15.18 9.34 -20.21
C GLY A 469 14.78 8.13 -21.05
N VAL A 470 13.59 7.53 -20.82
CA VAL A 470 13.05 6.46 -21.67
C VAL A 470 12.87 6.94 -23.11
N SER A 471 12.21 8.09 -23.32
CA SER A 471 12.03 8.69 -24.66
C SER A 471 13.38 8.85 -25.39
N LEU A 472 14.35 9.50 -24.74
CA LEU A 472 15.69 9.74 -25.30
C LEU A 472 16.44 8.43 -25.59
N LYS A 473 16.31 7.43 -24.71
CA LYS A 473 16.87 6.09 -24.89
C LYS A 473 16.28 5.36 -26.11
N GLU A 474 14.96 5.42 -26.31
CA GLU A 474 14.30 4.85 -27.50
C GLU A 474 14.74 5.56 -28.80
N MET A 475 15.17 6.83 -28.72
CA MET A 475 15.78 7.56 -29.83
C MET A 475 17.30 7.39 -29.93
N GLU A 476 17.89 6.49 -29.13
CA GLU A 476 19.34 6.23 -29.03
C GLU A 476 20.18 7.47 -28.66
N MET A 477 19.56 8.50 -28.07
CA MET A 477 20.22 9.72 -27.60
C MET A 477 20.77 9.53 -26.18
N TYR A 478 21.66 8.57 -26.00
CA TYR A 478 22.11 8.11 -24.68
C TYR A 478 22.78 9.20 -23.83
N ASP A 479 23.59 10.08 -24.42
CA ASP A 479 24.21 11.20 -23.69
C ASP A 479 23.17 12.13 -23.06
N ARG A 480 22.15 12.52 -23.85
CA ARG A 480 21.05 13.38 -23.37
C ARG A 480 20.19 12.66 -22.33
N ALA A 481 19.99 11.35 -22.50
CA ALA A 481 19.27 10.54 -21.51
C ALA A 481 20.00 10.59 -20.17
N LEU A 482 21.33 10.42 -20.15
CA LEU A 482 22.13 10.51 -18.93
C LEU A 482 22.01 11.87 -18.26
N GLU A 483 22.10 12.98 -19.00
CA GLU A 483 21.96 14.34 -18.45
C GLU A 483 20.61 14.55 -17.74
N VAL A 484 19.52 14.05 -18.33
CA VAL A 484 18.18 14.17 -17.73
C VAL A 484 18.03 13.24 -16.53
N LEU A 485 18.55 12.02 -16.61
CA LEU A 485 18.50 11.03 -15.53
C LEU A 485 19.31 11.49 -14.30
N GLU A 486 20.46 12.13 -14.50
CA GLU A 486 21.25 12.74 -13.43
C GLU A 486 20.48 13.84 -12.69
N ARG A 487 19.64 14.61 -13.39
CA ARG A 487 18.74 15.59 -12.75
C ARG A 487 17.70 14.92 -11.85
N GLY A 488 17.16 13.77 -12.28
CA GLY A 488 16.20 13.01 -11.48
C GLY A 488 16.85 12.37 -10.26
N GLU A 489 18.02 11.74 -10.44
CA GLU A 489 18.83 11.14 -9.37
C GLU A 489 19.24 12.16 -8.30
N ALA A 490 19.55 13.39 -8.70
CA ALA A 490 19.92 14.45 -7.74
C ALA A 490 18.80 14.79 -6.76
N ILE A 491 17.54 14.47 -7.10
CA ILE A 491 16.36 14.69 -6.25
C ILE A 491 15.97 13.40 -5.52
N ASP A 492 15.96 12.28 -6.22
CA ASP A 492 15.70 10.95 -5.65
C ASP A 492 16.84 9.98 -5.99
N PRO A 493 17.86 9.89 -5.12
CA PRO A 493 19.06 9.08 -5.36
C PRO A 493 18.83 7.57 -5.20
N ASP A 494 17.69 7.16 -4.64
CA ASP A 494 17.37 5.75 -4.36
C ASP A 494 16.39 5.17 -5.39
N ARG A 495 16.16 5.91 -6.48
CA ARG A 495 15.23 5.54 -7.53
C ARG A 495 15.82 4.51 -8.51
N THR A 496 15.37 3.26 -8.40
CA THR A 496 15.97 2.12 -9.13
C THR A 496 15.78 2.17 -10.65
N ASP A 497 14.65 2.66 -11.16
CA ASP A 497 14.41 2.80 -12.60
C ASP A 497 15.38 3.80 -13.25
N ILE A 498 15.72 4.90 -12.56
CA ILE A 498 16.73 5.87 -13.04
C ILE A 498 18.10 5.21 -13.16
N HIS A 499 18.56 4.51 -12.11
CA HIS A 499 19.86 3.81 -12.14
C HIS A 499 19.90 2.73 -13.22
N ASN A 500 18.81 1.98 -13.40
CA ASN A 500 18.71 0.98 -14.47
C ASN A 500 18.79 1.61 -15.86
N LEU A 501 18.10 2.74 -16.10
CA LEU A 501 18.17 3.46 -17.37
C LEU A 501 19.57 4.03 -17.63
N LYS A 502 20.23 4.60 -16.61
CA LYS A 502 21.62 5.07 -16.72
C LYS A 502 22.56 3.91 -17.04
N GLY A 503 22.43 2.79 -16.33
CA GLY A 503 23.20 1.58 -16.57
C GLY A 503 23.06 1.07 -18.00
N PHE A 504 21.84 1.06 -18.53
CA PHE A 504 21.57 0.72 -19.93
C PHE A 504 22.25 1.69 -20.91
N CYS A 505 22.12 3.00 -20.69
CA CYS A 505 22.74 4.02 -21.54
C CYS A 505 24.27 3.88 -21.56
N HIS A 506 24.90 3.73 -20.39
CA HIS A 506 26.34 3.47 -20.30
C HIS A 506 26.75 2.17 -21.00
N PHE A 507 25.99 1.09 -20.85
CA PHE A 507 26.25 -0.17 -21.55
C PHE A 507 26.22 0.01 -23.08
N LYS A 508 25.21 0.71 -23.61
CA LYS A 508 25.11 1.00 -25.06
C LYS A 508 26.26 1.85 -25.58
N MET A 509 26.76 2.75 -24.75
CA MET A 509 27.94 3.58 -25.03
C MET A 509 29.28 2.85 -24.77
N LYS A 510 29.25 1.58 -24.32
CA LYS A 510 30.43 0.78 -23.94
C LYS A 510 31.22 1.31 -22.73
N ASN A 511 30.58 2.14 -21.90
CA ASN A 511 31.09 2.63 -20.64
C ASN A 511 30.81 1.60 -19.53
N HIS A 512 31.44 0.43 -19.63
CA HIS A 512 31.06 -0.75 -18.84
C HIS A 512 31.31 -0.57 -17.33
N GLU A 513 32.34 0.16 -16.91
CA GLU A 513 32.59 0.45 -15.49
C GLU A 513 31.44 1.26 -14.86
N GLN A 514 30.97 2.31 -15.55
CA GLN A 514 29.85 3.13 -15.09
C GLN A 514 28.53 2.34 -15.10
N ALA A 515 28.34 1.48 -16.10
CA ALA A 515 27.18 0.59 -16.14
C ALA A 515 27.16 -0.36 -14.92
N VAL A 516 28.29 -0.98 -14.58
CA VAL A 516 28.43 -1.81 -13.38
C VAL A 516 28.09 -1.02 -12.12
N ALA A 517 28.56 0.23 -11.99
CA ALA A 517 28.26 1.06 -10.82
C ALA A 517 26.75 1.33 -10.68
N CYS A 518 26.06 1.67 -11.78
CA CYS A 518 24.62 1.92 -11.79
C CYS A 518 23.82 0.67 -11.40
N PHE A 519 24.09 -0.48 -12.03
CA PHE A 519 23.37 -1.72 -11.71
C PHE A 519 23.67 -2.24 -10.31
N LYS A 520 24.90 -2.05 -9.79
CA LYS A 520 25.20 -2.34 -8.38
C LYS A 520 24.41 -1.45 -7.42
N ARG A 521 24.20 -0.17 -7.76
CA ARG A 521 23.36 0.71 -6.95
C ARG A 521 21.92 0.19 -6.87
N VAL A 522 21.38 -0.33 -7.98
CA VAL A 522 20.06 -0.98 -7.99
C VAL A 522 20.03 -2.19 -7.05
N ILE A 523 21.03 -3.08 -7.13
CA ILE A 523 21.14 -4.26 -6.25
C ILE A 523 21.25 -3.88 -4.76
N GLU A 524 21.94 -2.77 -4.44
CA GLU A 524 22.02 -2.26 -3.07
C GLU A 524 20.67 -1.77 -2.52
N ILE A 525 19.84 -1.19 -3.39
CA ILE A 525 18.51 -0.68 -3.03
C ILE A 525 17.49 -1.83 -3.00
N ASP A 526 17.49 -2.67 -4.04
CA ASP A 526 16.62 -3.84 -4.19
C ASP A 526 17.42 -5.07 -4.68
N PRO A 527 17.79 -5.98 -3.77
CA PRO A 527 18.57 -7.17 -4.11
C PRO A 527 17.73 -8.32 -4.70
N SER A 528 16.44 -8.11 -4.97
CA SER A 528 15.52 -9.20 -5.37
C SER A 528 15.48 -9.49 -6.87
N SER A 529 16.13 -8.65 -7.68
CA SER A 529 16.03 -8.67 -9.14
C SER A 529 17.17 -9.44 -9.80
N GLY A 530 16.93 -10.67 -10.24
CA GLY A 530 17.93 -11.50 -10.91
C GLY A 530 18.49 -10.87 -12.20
N ILE A 531 17.67 -10.08 -12.92
CA ILE A 531 18.08 -9.38 -14.14
C ILE A 531 19.19 -8.35 -13.86
N ASP A 532 19.15 -7.67 -12.70
CA ASP A 532 20.14 -6.64 -12.37
C ASP A 532 21.52 -7.25 -12.06
N TYR A 533 21.55 -8.42 -11.41
CA TYR A 533 22.78 -9.21 -11.25
C TYR A 533 23.33 -9.67 -12.61
N ALA A 534 22.46 -10.11 -13.52
CA ALA A 534 22.88 -10.50 -14.87
C ALA A 534 23.43 -9.31 -15.68
N ASN A 535 22.85 -8.11 -15.52
CA ASN A 535 23.34 -6.89 -16.14
C ASN A 535 24.75 -6.50 -15.64
N VAL A 536 25.02 -6.63 -14.33
CA VAL A 536 26.37 -6.48 -13.77
C VAL A 536 27.33 -7.50 -14.39
N ALA A 537 26.94 -8.78 -14.43
CA ALA A 537 27.77 -9.86 -14.97
C ALA A 537 28.12 -9.65 -16.46
N ALA A 538 27.15 -9.23 -17.27
CA ALA A 538 27.35 -8.93 -18.68
C ALA A 538 28.40 -7.83 -18.89
N ASN A 539 28.34 -6.74 -18.11
CA ASN A 539 29.33 -5.66 -18.20
C ASN A 539 30.71 -6.09 -17.69
N LEU A 540 30.79 -6.87 -16.60
CA LEU A 540 32.04 -7.43 -16.09
C LEU A 540 32.70 -8.37 -17.11
N ARG A 541 31.90 -9.12 -17.88
CA ARG A 541 32.39 -9.93 -19.00
C ARG A 541 33.06 -9.07 -20.06
N GLU A 542 32.41 -7.98 -20.49
CA GLU A 542 33.00 -7.06 -21.48
C GLU A 542 34.29 -6.39 -20.97
N LEU A 543 34.41 -6.18 -19.66
CA LEU A 543 35.64 -5.72 -18.99
C LEU A 543 36.73 -6.79 -18.85
N GLY A 544 36.47 -8.04 -19.26
CA GLY A 544 37.40 -9.16 -19.11
C GLY A 544 37.51 -9.70 -17.67
N GLN A 545 36.66 -9.23 -16.75
CA GLN A 545 36.63 -9.66 -15.34
C GLN A 545 35.83 -10.96 -15.21
N ARG A 546 36.34 -12.04 -15.83
CA ARG A 546 35.65 -13.33 -15.98
C ARG A 546 35.22 -13.95 -14.65
N GLY A 547 36.04 -13.87 -13.61
CA GLY A 547 35.73 -14.46 -12.30
C GLY A 547 34.51 -13.81 -11.65
N ASP A 548 34.48 -12.48 -11.64
CA ASP A 548 33.36 -11.72 -11.07
C ASP A 548 32.10 -11.88 -11.93
N ALA A 549 32.22 -11.88 -13.26
CA ALA A 549 31.10 -12.15 -14.15
C ALA A 549 30.43 -13.51 -13.88
N ILE A 550 31.22 -14.57 -13.69
CA ILE A 550 30.70 -15.90 -13.29
C ILE A 550 29.95 -15.82 -11.96
N HIS A 551 30.54 -15.16 -10.96
CA HIS A 551 29.91 -15.03 -9.64
C HIS A 551 28.54 -14.34 -9.70
N TYR A 552 28.44 -13.22 -10.43
CA TYR A 552 27.19 -12.48 -10.57
C TYR A 552 26.14 -13.24 -11.40
N TYR A 553 26.54 -13.95 -12.46
CA TYR A 553 25.60 -14.83 -13.19
C TYR A 553 25.07 -15.98 -12.31
N GLU A 554 25.90 -16.56 -11.44
CA GLU A 554 25.44 -17.57 -10.48
C GLU A 554 24.46 -17.00 -9.45
N GLN A 555 24.64 -15.75 -9.00
CA GLN A 555 23.66 -15.08 -8.15
C GLN A 555 22.35 -14.81 -8.91
N ALA A 556 22.44 -14.29 -10.14
CA ALA A 556 21.29 -14.05 -11.00
C ALA A 556 20.42 -15.31 -11.16
N LEU A 557 21.04 -16.45 -11.48
CA LEU A 557 20.35 -17.73 -11.68
C LEU A 557 19.86 -18.39 -10.38
N ARG A 558 20.43 -18.00 -9.23
CA ARG A 558 19.90 -18.42 -7.92
C ARG A 558 18.61 -17.67 -7.58
N ILE A 559 18.55 -16.39 -7.94
CA ILE A 559 17.39 -15.53 -7.73
C ILE A 559 16.29 -15.87 -8.74
N ASP A 560 16.64 -15.91 -10.02
CA ASP A 560 15.74 -16.25 -11.12
C ASP A 560 16.36 -17.32 -12.02
N PRO A 561 16.01 -18.60 -11.80
CA PRO A 561 16.48 -19.70 -12.64
C PRO A 561 15.96 -19.66 -14.09
N SER A 562 15.01 -18.79 -14.44
CA SER A 562 14.42 -18.72 -15.79
C SER A 562 15.21 -17.85 -16.78
N LEU A 563 16.27 -17.17 -16.33
CA LEU A 563 17.11 -16.31 -17.16
C LEU A 563 18.02 -17.13 -18.11
N ASP A 564 17.46 -17.63 -19.21
CA ASP A 564 18.17 -18.49 -20.16
C ASP A 564 19.43 -17.83 -20.74
N PHE A 565 19.38 -16.53 -21.04
CA PHE A 565 20.55 -15.80 -21.55
C PHE A 565 21.70 -15.75 -20.52
N ALA A 566 21.39 -15.64 -19.23
CA ALA A 566 22.38 -15.64 -18.15
C ALA A 566 23.03 -17.02 -17.99
N ARG A 567 22.24 -18.09 -18.20
CA ARG A 567 22.75 -19.47 -18.22
C ARG A 567 23.68 -19.70 -19.41
N ASP A 568 23.26 -19.30 -20.61
CA ASP A 568 24.06 -19.45 -21.83
C ASP A 568 25.40 -18.71 -21.71
N ASP A 569 25.40 -17.49 -21.17
CA ASP A 569 26.61 -16.69 -20.98
C ASP A 569 27.50 -17.24 -19.86
N LEU A 570 26.92 -17.79 -18.79
CA LEU A 570 27.65 -18.49 -17.74
C LEU A 570 28.36 -19.75 -18.28
N ASP A 571 27.66 -20.56 -19.08
CA ASP A 571 28.20 -21.79 -19.66
C ASP A 571 29.36 -21.47 -20.62
N ARG A 572 29.20 -20.44 -21.47
CA ARG A 572 30.28 -19.92 -22.31
C ARG A 572 31.48 -19.45 -21.48
N LEU A 573 31.24 -18.74 -20.37
CA LEU A 573 32.30 -18.30 -19.46
C LEU A 573 32.92 -19.43 -18.64
N LYS A 574 32.27 -20.60 -18.52
CA LYS A 574 32.85 -21.80 -17.90
C LYS A 574 33.51 -22.73 -18.92
N GLY A 575 33.20 -22.57 -20.20
CA GLY A 575 33.71 -23.40 -21.29
C GLY A 575 33.02 -24.76 -21.36
N ILE A 576 31.72 -24.81 -21.04
CA ILE A 576 30.87 -26.01 -21.01
C ILE A 576 29.92 -26.02 -22.21
#